data_AF-A0AAD6GDV4-F1
#
_entry.id   AF-A0AAD6GDV4-F1
#
_cell.length_a   1.000
_cell.length_b   1.000
_cell.length_c   1.000
_cell.angle_alpha   90.00
_cell.angle_beta   90.00
_cell.angle_gamma   90.00
#
_symmetry.space_group_name_H-M   'P 1'
#
loop_
_entity.id
_entity.type
_entity.pdbx_description
1 polymer ?
#
loop_
_entity_poly.entity_id
_entity_poly.type
_entity_poly.pdbx_seq_one_letter_code
_entity_poly.pdbx_strand_id
1 'polypeptide(L)'
;MTTEKACSACSWSSARQDECRYKSHVNLFYGVSNRGVWSLGSRLILKERSVEPPNFEAANIRFLASATSVPTPKIVDEWKEDDGAYFSLTKRIPGRPLSEVWPTMQWTDRDRIAKQTAEYLMQLRKLRSSQMESIGGHPIYSAFLFPNGYGIGHGPFSSDDELWAEMSLALANVPEQIRIKLRQRMPTAAPYTFTHGDLTSVNIMVENGDVTGILDWESSGYFPVWWEFTCAGIGLGQEDKEWKDQLLKYLPDYTEARNFWLDFLRCANIRRSMKEV
;
A
#
# COMPACT_ATOMS: atom_id res chain seq x y z
N MET A 1 45.91 1.05 -0.57
CA MET A 1 44.99 0.92 0.58
C MET A 1 43.64 1.40 0.11
N THR A 2 42.69 0.48 -0.08
CA THR A 2 41.29 0.81 -0.37
C THR A 2 40.68 1.42 0.88
N THR A 3 40.25 2.67 0.83
CA THR A 3 39.48 3.30 1.90
C THR A 3 38.15 2.55 2.02
N GLU A 4 37.96 1.80 3.11
CA GLU A 4 36.68 1.15 3.39
C GLU A 4 35.56 2.18 3.44
N LYS A 5 34.54 2.02 2.59
CA LYS A 5 33.39 2.89 2.54
C LYS A 5 32.51 2.59 3.75
N ALA A 6 32.34 3.56 4.64
CA ALA A 6 31.42 3.46 5.77
C ALA A 6 29.96 3.28 5.30
N CYS A 7 29.17 2.58 6.09
CA CYS A 7 27.74 2.42 5.84
C CYS A 7 27.06 3.80 5.81
N SER A 8 26.25 4.09 4.79
CA SER A 8 25.55 5.38 4.67
C SER A 8 24.50 5.61 5.75
N ALA A 9 23.90 4.53 6.29
CA ALA A 9 22.81 4.62 7.26
C ALA A 9 23.27 4.81 8.72
N CYS A 10 24.44 4.27 9.08
CA CYS A 10 24.95 4.35 10.45
C CYS A 10 26.38 4.92 10.56
N SER A 11 27.04 5.18 9.44
CA SER A 11 28.42 5.68 9.36
C SER A 11 29.50 4.74 9.94
N TRP A 12 29.17 3.47 10.21
CA TRP A 12 30.16 2.49 10.68
C TRP A 12 30.94 1.88 9.51
N SER A 13 32.26 1.74 9.70
CA SER A 13 33.13 0.89 8.87
C SER A 13 33.12 -0.56 9.37
N SER A 14 33.59 -1.49 8.55
CA SER A 14 33.74 -2.91 8.94
C SER A 14 34.68 -3.05 10.14
N ALA A 15 35.83 -2.36 10.12
CA ALA A 15 36.75 -2.35 11.25
C ALA A 15 36.09 -1.89 12.57
N ARG A 16 35.23 -0.86 12.51
CA ARG A 16 34.50 -0.38 13.70
C ARG A 16 33.43 -1.38 14.16
N GLN A 17 32.82 -2.13 13.25
CA GLN A 17 31.88 -3.20 13.60
C GLN A 17 32.58 -4.34 14.34
N ASP A 18 33.78 -4.73 13.90
CA ASP A 18 34.54 -5.84 14.51
C ASP A 18 35.06 -5.53 15.92
N GLU A 19 35.43 -4.27 16.17
CA GLU A 19 35.97 -3.84 17.47
C GLU A 19 34.88 -3.46 18.48
N CYS A 20 33.66 -3.15 18.01
CA CYS A 20 32.59 -2.65 18.86
C CYS A 20 31.64 -3.77 19.30
N ARG A 21 31.52 -3.98 20.61
CA ARG A 21 30.58 -4.95 21.21
C ARG A 21 29.17 -4.40 21.44
N TYR A 22 28.88 -3.18 20.97
CA TYR A 22 27.58 -2.56 21.16
C TYR A 22 26.53 -3.20 20.24
N LYS A 23 25.51 -3.82 20.83
CA LYS A 23 24.32 -4.30 20.11
C LYS A 23 23.22 -3.26 20.24
N SER A 24 22.95 -2.54 19.16
CA SER A 24 21.93 -1.49 19.18
C SER A 24 20.52 -2.09 19.32
N HIS A 25 19.65 -1.39 20.05
CA HIS A 25 18.20 -1.58 20.02
C HIS A 25 17.50 -0.52 19.16
N VAL A 26 18.28 0.39 18.58
CA VAL A 26 17.88 1.38 17.58
C VAL A 26 18.45 0.94 16.24
N ASN A 27 17.65 0.26 15.43
CA ASN A 27 18.14 -0.42 14.22
C ASN A 27 17.28 -0.11 13.01
N LEU A 28 17.92 0.31 11.92
CA LEU A 28 17.32 0.28 10.59
C LEU A 28 17.09 -1.18 10.20
N PHE A 29 15.83 -1.58 10.02
CA PHE A 29 15.49 -2.96 9.65
C PHE A 29 14.83 -3.07 8.28
N TYR A 30 14.44 -1.93 7.69
CA TYR A 30 13.92 -1.86 6.34
C TYR A 30 14.37 -0.56 5.68
N GLY A 31 14.82 -0.63 4.44
CA GLY A 31 15.20 0.53 3.65
C GLY A 31 15.03 0.26 2.17
N VAL A 32 14.46 1.22 1.45
CA VAL A 32 14.26 1.16 -0.01
C VAL A 32 14.27 2.57 -0.57
N SER A 33 14.99 2.78 -1.67
CA SER A 33 15.14 4.12 -2.28
C SER A 33 15.64 5.16 -1.25
N ASN A 34 14.89 6.23 -1.03
CA ASN A 34 15.14 7.31 -0.08
C ASN A 34 14.34 7.17 1.22
N ARG A 35 14.03 5.93 1.63
CA ARG A 35 13.16 5.63 2.78
C ARG A 35 13.86 4.68 3.73
N GLY A 36 13.65 4.90 5.02
CA GLY A 36 14.12 4.00 6.06
C GLY A 36 13.07 3.79 7.15
N VAL A 37 13.15 2.64 7.82
CA VAL A 37 12.32 2.31 8.98
C VAL A 37 13.19 1.75 10.09
N TRP A 38 13.17 2.44 11.23
CA TRP A 38 13.95 2.10 12.40
C TRP A 38 13.05 1.55 13.49
N SER A 39 13.51 0.46 14.09
CA SER A 39 13.01 0.00 15.37
C SER A 39 13.66 0.83 16.46
N LEU A 40 12.87 1.49 17.32
CA LEU A 40 13.37 2.18 18.51
C LEU A 40 12.97 1.36 19.75
N GLY A 41 13.79 0.37 20.07
CA GLY A 41 13.49 -0.64 21.07
C GLY A 41 12.24 -1.45 20.72
N SER A 42 11.53 -1.93 21.74
CA SER A 42 10.30 -2.71 21.57
C SER A 42 9.02 -1.87 21.48
N ARG A 43 9.11 -0.53 21.56
CA ARG A 43 7.92 0.33 21.75
C ARG A 43 7.59 1.22 20.58
N LEU A 44 8.57 1.60 19.78
CA LEU A 44 8.41 2.68 18.79
C LEU A 44 8.99 2.26 17.44
N ILE A 45 8.37 2.80 16.39
CA ILE A 45 8.83 2.72 15.01
C ILE A 45 9.03 4.15 14.52
N LEU A 46 10.20 4.43 13.95
CA LEU A 46 10.48 5.68 13.24
C LEU A 46 10.53 5.39 11.75
N LYS A 47 9.80 6.15 10.95
CA LYS A 47 9.89 6.15 9.49
C LYS A 47 10.51 7.47 9.03
N GLU A 48 11.52 7.40 8.18
CA GLU A 48 12.12 8.55 7.48
C GLU A 48 11.82 8.40 5.98
N ARG A 49 11.35 9.47 5.36
CA ARG A 49 11.07 9.54 3.92
C ARG A 49 11.15 10.99 3.44
N SER A 50 10.92 11.21 2.15
CA SER A 50 10.80 12.57 1.58
C SER A 50 9.51 13.29 2.03
N VAL A 51 9.57 14.62 2.14
CA VAL A 51 8.38 15.50 2.21
C VAL A 51 7.58 15.52 0.91
N GLU A 52 8.15 15.04 -0.19
CA GLU A 52 7.44 14.90 -1.46
C GLU A 52 6.44 13.73 -1.41
N PRO A 53 5.24 13.88 -1.99
CA PRO A 53 4.26 12.80 -2.06
C PRO A 53 4.78 11.52 -2.76
N PRO A 54 4.18 10.35 -2.48
CA PRO A 54 3.09 10.11 -1.53
C PRO A 54 3.60 10.03 -0.09
N ASN A 55 3.10 10.91 0.79
CA ASN A 55 3.45 10.96 2.21
C ASN A 55 2.23 11.25 3.11
N PHE A 56 1.07 10.69 2.75
CA PHE A 56 -0.19 10.93 3.45
C PHE A 56 -0.44 9.99 4.64
N GLU A 57 0.51 9.12 4.99
CA GLU A 57 0.30 8.05 5.99
C GLU A 57 -0.17 8.60 7.35
N ALA A 58 0.47 9.63 7.89
CA ALA A 58 0.11 10.18 9.20
C ALA A 58 -1.29 10.84 9.18
N ALA A 59 -1.64 11.52 8.09
CA ALA A 59 -2.97 12.10 7.89
C ALA A 59 -4.05 11.00 7.80
N ASN A 60 -3.79 9.97 6.98
CA ASN A 60 -4.68 8.82 6.81
C ASN A 60 -4.89 8.06 8.13
N ILE A 61 -3.82 7.80 8.89
CA ILE A 61 -3.91 7.15 10.21
C ILE A 61 -4.79 7.95 11.16
N ARG A 62 -4.59 9.27 11.27
CA ARG A 62 -5.41 10.12 12.18
C ARG A 62 -6.87 10.14 11.77
N PHE A 63 -7.14 10.25 10.48
CA PHE A 63 -8.50 10.21 9.95
C PHE A 63 -9.18 8.89 10.28
N LEU A 64 -8.53 7.75 9.99
CA LEU A 64 -9.08 6.42 10.25
C LEU A 64 -9.32 6.15 11.74
N ALA A 65 -8.39 6.57 12.59
CA ALA A 65 -8.54 6.45 14.04
C ALA A 65 -9.73 7.26 14.58
N SER A 66 -10.11 8.35 13.90
CA SER A 66 -11.27 9.16 14.27
C SER A 66 -12.60 8.64 13.71
N ALA A 67 -12.56 7.93 12.58
CA ALA A 67 -13.75 7.56 11.81
C ALA A 67 -14.11 6.07 11.88
N THR A 68 -13.22 5.20 12.36
CA THR A 68 -13.36 3.75 12.31
C THR A 68 -12.77 3.07 13.54
N SER A 69 -13.01 1.77 13.69
CA SER A 69 -12.32 0.92 14.66
C SER A 69 -11.13 0.17 14.04
N VAL A 70 -10.68 0.56 12.84
CA VAL A 70 -9.55 -0.11 12.18
C VAL A 70 -8.29 0.08 13.04
N PRO A 71 -7.60 -1.02 13.39
CA PRO A 71 -6.41 -0.91 14.23
C PRO A 71 -5.27 -0.31 13.41
N THR A 72 -4.93 0.94 13.69
CA THR A 72 -3.86 1.69 13.03
C THR A 72 -2.73 2.01 14.01
N PRO A 73 -1.49 2.25 13.54
CA PRO A 73 -0.41 2.71 14.40
C PRO A 73 -0.79 4.04 15.07
N LYS A 74 -0.51 4.18 16.38
CA LYS A 74 -0.70 5.48 17.05
C LYS A 74 0.47 6.40 16.72
N ILE A 75 0.21 7.52 16.06
CA ILE A 75 1.20 8.60 15.87
C ILE A 75 1.58 9.17 17.24
N VAL A 76 2.87 9.20 17.52
CA VAL A 76 3.48 9.84 18.70
C VAL A 76 3.94 11.25 18.33
N ASP A 77 4.64 11.38 17.20
CA ASP A 77 5.13 12.65 16.69
C ASP A 77 5.38 12.59 15.18
N GLU A 78 5.47 13.75 14.55
CA GLU A 78 5.94 13.91 13.17
C GLU A 78 6.64 15.26 13.00
N TRP A 79 7.68 15.32 12.16
CA TRP A 79 8.34 16.58 11.85
C TRP A 79 8.97 16.55 10.47
N LYS A 80 9.35 17.74 10.00
CA LYS A 80 10.01 17.97 8.73
C LYS A 80 11.33 18.69 9.00
N GLU A 81 12.36 18.31 8.26
CA GLU A 81 13.64 19.01 8.24
C GLU A 81 13.72 19.93 7.02
N ASP A 82 14.60 20.92 7.09
CA ASP A 82 14.79 21.91 6.01
C ASP A 82 15.34 21.30 4.72
N ASP A 83 15.99 20.13 4.81
CA ASP A 83 16.54 19.39 3.66
C ASP A 83 15.50 18.51 2.94
N GLY A 84 14.24 18.54 3.39
CA GLY A 84 13.15 17.77 2.79
C GLY A 84 12.97 16.36 3.37
N ALA A 85 13.65 16.01 4.47
CA ALA A 85 13.32 14.81 5.22
C ALA A 85 12.02 14.99 6.02
N TYR A 86 11.20 13.94 6.05
CA TYR A 86 9.99 13.84 6.86
C TYR A 86 10.09 12.61 7.76
N PHE A 87 9.88 12.83 9.05
CA PHE A 87 9.93 11.79 10.07
C PHE A 87 8.53 11.57 10.66
N SER A 88 8.18 10.30 10.82
CA SER A 88 6.97 9.89 11.52
C SER A 88 7.31 8.86 12.58
N LEU A 89 6.98 9.16 13.83
CA LEU A 89 7.21 8.31 14.98
C LEU A 89 5.88 7.71 15.45
N THR A 90 5.78 6.39 15.48
CA THR A 90 4.57 5.69 15.89
C THR A 90 4.83 4.73 17.04
N LYS A 91 3.79 4.38 17.80
CA LYS A 91 3.83 3.18 18.64
C LYS A 91 3.94 1.94 17.77
N ARG A 92 4.77 0.99 18.19
CA ARG A 92 4.85 -0.34 17.59
C ARG A 92 3.53 -1.07 17.82
N ILE A 93 2.97 -1.63 16.75
CA ILE A 93 1.83 -2.54 16.83
C ILE A 93 2.29 -3.89 17.41
N PRO A 94 1.58 -4.48 18.39
CA PRO A 94 1.87 -5.81 18.91
C PRO A 94 1.75 -6.92 17.87
N GLY A 95 2.44 -8.04 18.10
CA GLY A 95 2.41 -9.19 17.19
C GLY A 95 3.48 -9.16 16.09
N ARG A 96 3.23 -9.97 15.05
CA ARG A 96 4.13 -10.15 13.89
C ARG A 96 3.38 -9.92 12.58
N PRO A 97 4.08 -9.55 11.49
CA PRO A 97 3.47 -9.49 10.16
C PRO A 97 2.86 -10.84 9.78
N LEU A 98 1.69 -10.81 9.13
CA LEU A 98 0.98 -12.01 8.69
C LEU A 98 1.86 -12.84 7.77
N SER A 99 2.63 -12.20 6.89
CA SER A 99 3.61 -12.86 6.02
C SER A 99 4.59 -13.77 6.76
N GLU A 100 5.01 -13.42 7.98
CA GLU A 100 5.97 -14.22 8.75
C GLU A 100 5.33 -15.45 9.39
N VAL A 101 4.05 -15.36 9.77
CA VAL A 101 3.38 -16.40 10.54
C VAL A 101 2.48 -17.27 9.69
N TRP A 102 2.06 -16.78 8.51
CA TRP A 102 1.18 -17.47 7.56
C TRP A 102 1.59 -18.91 7.30
N PRO A 103 2.88 -19.24 7.01
CA PRO A 103 3.28 -20.60 6.65
C PRO A 103 2.98 -21.63 7.75
N THR A 104 3.08 -21.21 9.01
CA THR A 104 2.89 -22.06 10.20
C THR A 104 1.51 -21.95 10.84
N MET A 105 0.66 -21.06 10.33
CA MET A 105 -0.63 -20.73 10.91
C MET A 105 -1.68 -21.79 10.58
N GLN A 106 -2.50 -22.14 11.58
CA GLN A 106 -3.63 -23.06 11.41
C GLN A 106 -4.69 -22.46 10.51
N TRP A 107 -5.39 -23.31 9.76
CA TRP A 107 -6.41 -22.86 8.81
C TRP A 107 -7.53 -22.04 9.47
N THR A 108 -7.95 -22.40 10.68
CA THR A 108 -8.96 -21.65 11.45
C THR A 108 -8.54 -20.22 11.76
N ASP A 109 -7.26 -19.99 12.06
CA ASP A 109 -6.73 -18.66 12.34
C ASP A 109 -6.62 -17.85 11.04
N ARG A 110 -6.19 -18.49 9.94
CA ARG A 110 -6.14 -17.86 8.61
C ARG A 110 -7.52 -17.34 8.18
N ASP A 111 -8.55 -18.16 8.36
CA ASP A 111 -9.96 -17.82 8.06
C ASP A 111 -10.47 -16.67 8.95
N ARG A 112 -10.18 -16.74 10.25
CA ARG A 112 -10.52 -15.69 11.22
C ARG A 112 -9.87 -14.34 10.87
N ILE A 113 -8.58 -14.33 10.55
CA ILE A 113 -7.85 -13.12 10.16
C ILE A 113 -8.42 -12.53 8.86
N ALA A 114 -8.80 -13.38 7.90
CA ALA A 114 -9.44 -12.96 6.65
C ALA A 114 -10.77 -12.27 6.92
N LYS A 115 -11.60 -12.87 7.76
CA LYS A 115 -12.88 -12.31 8.16
C LYS A 115 -12.72 -10.98 8.90
N GLN A 116 -11.82 -10.89 9.88
CA GLN A 116 -11.57 -9.64 10.61
C GLN A 116 -11.07 -8.52 9.69
N THR A 117 -10.15 -8.85 8.78
CA THR A 117 -9.66 -7.87 7.80
C THR A 117 -10.80 -7.39 6.90
N ALA A 118 -11.66 -8.29 6.41
CA ALA A 118 -12.82 -7.91 5.63
C ALA A 118 -13.80 -7.01 6.42
N GLU A 119 -14.04 -7.30 7.69
CA GLU A 119 -14.86 -6.46 8.57
C GLU A 119 -14.29 -5.05 8.68
N TYR A 120 -12.98 -4.88 8.82
CA TYR A 120 -12.31 -3.57 8.78
C TYR A 120 -12.45 -2.88 7.43
N LEU A 121 -12.24 -3.59 6.31
CA LEU A 121 -12.44 -3.04 4.97
C LEU A 121 -13.90 -2.60 4.74
N MET A 122 -14.88 -3.29 5.31
CA MET A 122 -16.29 -2.86 5.26
C MET A 122 -16.55 -1.57 6.04
N GLN A 123 -15.74 -1.25 7.06
CA GLN A 123 -15.79 0.07 7.69
C GLN A 123 -15.23 1.14 6.76
N LEU A 124 -14.10 0.89 6.11
CA LEU A 124 -13.54 1.82 5.12
C LEU A 124 -14.52 2.15 4.01
N ARG A 125 -15.28 1.16 3.52
CA ARG A 125 -16.31 1.34 2.48
C ARG A 125 -17.46 2.27 2.87
N LYS A 126 -17.65 2.54 4.16
CA LYS A 126 -18.65 3.52 4.64
C LYS A 126 -18.13 4.94 4.49
N LEU A 127 -16.82 5.13 4.44
CA LEU A 127 -16.17 6.42 4.19
C LEU A 127 -16.21 6.70 2.69
N ARG A 128 -16.92 7.76 2.30
CA ARG A 128 -17.16 8.11 0.90
C ARG A 128 -16.73 9.53 0.60
N SER A 129 -16.34 9.77 -0.65
CA SER A 129 -16.16 11.11 -1.20
C SER A 129 -17.00 11.27 -2.48
N SER A 130 -17.29 12.51 -2.86
CA SER A 130 -17.88 12.86 -4.15
C SER A 130 -16.90 12.67 -5.31
N GLN A 131 -15.60 12.57 -5.01
CA GLN A 131 -14.53 12.49 -5.99
C GLN A 131 -13.54 11.37 -5.61
N MET A 132 -12.79 10.91 -6.59
CA MET A 132 -11.64 10.05 -6.43
C MET A 132 -10.42 10.91 -6.10
N GLU A 133 -9.91 10.79 -4.87
CA GLU A 133 -8.92 11.71 -4.30
C GLU A 133 -8.26 11.09 -3.06
N SER A 134 -7.07 11.55 -2.70
CA SER A 134 -6.55 11.38 -1.35
C SER A 134 -7.19 12.40 -0.40
N ILE A 135 -7.04 12.20 0.91
CA ILE A 135 -7.63 13.10 1.93
C ILE A 135 -7.27 14.56 1.63
N GLY A 136 -8.25 15.45 1.70
CA GLY A 136 -8.07 16.88 1.51
C GLY A 136 -8.05 17.34 0.05
N GLY A 137 -8.55 16.52 -0.89
CA GLY A 137 -8.58 16.87 -2.32
C GLY A 137 -7.24 16.70 -3.02
N HIS A 138 -6.32 15.95 -2.42
CA HIS A 138 -5.03 15.68 -3.02
C HIS A 138 -5.12 14.59 -4.10
N PRO A 139 -4.16 14.54 -5.04
CA PRO A 139 -4.09 13.46 -6.01
C PRO A 139 -3.92 12.10 -5.31
N ILE A 140 -4.41 11.04 -5.94
CA ILE A 140 -4.13 9.67 -5.54
C ILE A 140 -2.85 9.16 -6.19
N TYR A 141 -2.20 8.19 -5.54
CA TYR A 141 -0.95 7.59 -6.00
C TYR A 141 -1.14 6.08 -6.07
N SER A 142 -1.21 5.53 -7.30
CA SER A 142 -1.33 4.09 -7.49
C SER A 142 -0.72 3.66 -8.82
N ALA A 143 0.50 3.10 -8.74
CA ALA A 143 1.19 2.54 -9.90
C ALA A 143 0.51 1.28 -10.46
N PHE A 144 -0.44 0.69 -9.73
CA PHE A 144 -1.25 -0.44 -10.19
C PHE A 144 -2.48 0.02 -10.95
N LEU A 145 -3.18 1.07 -10.49
CA LEU A 145 -4.33 1.60 -11.22
C LEU A 145 -3.88 2.33 -12.49
N PHE A 146 -2.80 3.10 -12.37
CA PHE A 146 -2.17 3.84 -13.46
C PHE A 146 -0.78 3.25 -13.74
N PRO A 147 -0.65 2.32 -14.70
CA PRO A 147 0.61 1.64 -14.98
C PRO A 147 1.57 2.53 -15.80
N ASN A 148 1.77 3.77 -15.38
CA ASN A 148 2.60 4.79 -16.05
C ASN A 148 3.81 5.25 -15.21
N GLY A 149 3.95 4.82 -13.96
CA GLY A 149 5.11 5.10 -13.12
C GLY A 149 4.80 5.06 -11.62
N TYR A 150 5.84 5.12 -10.79
CA TYR A 150 5.70 5.30 -9.34
C TYR A 150 5.83 6.79 -8.98
N GLY A 151 5.11 7.24 -7.95
CA GLY A 151 5.17 8.62 -7.46
C GLY A 151 4.43 9.66 -8.32
N ILE A 152 3.64 9.22 -9.29
CA ILE A 152 2.82 10.11 -10.13
C ILE A 152 1.44 10.25 -9.47
N GLY A 153 1.02 11.50 -9.24
CA GLY A 153 -0.29 11.82 -8.69
C GLY A 153 -1.35 11.92 -9.78
N HIS A 154 -2.54 11.40 -9.51
CA HIS A 154 -3.67 11.41 -10.43
C HIS A 154 -4.92 12.02 -9.79
N GLY A 155 -5.68 12.77 -10.58
CA GLY A 155 -6.93 13.39 -10.14
C GLY A 155 -6.73 14.67 -9.30
N PRO A 156 -7.74 15.11 -8.54
CA PRO A 156 -9.02 14.42 -8.30
C PRO A 156 -9.87 14.14 -9.55
N PHE A 157 -10.72 13.10 -9.49
CA PHE A 157 -11.67 12.77 -10.57
C PHE A 157 -13.11 12.68 -10.05
N SER A 158 -14.07 13.16 -10.83
CA SER A 158 -15.50 13.22 -10.44
C SER A 158 -16.40 12.32 -11.27
N SER A 159 -15.86 11.67 -12.29
CA SER A 159 -16.64 10.84 -13.22
C SER A 159 -15.83 9.66 -13.76
N ASP A 160 -16.56 8.65 -14.26
CA ASP A 160 -15.97 7.52 -14.97
C ASP A 160 -15.25 7.97 -16.25
N ASP A 161 -15.69 9.06 -16.89
CA ASP A 161 -15.06 9.64 -18.10
C ASP A 161 -13.68 10.22 -17.80
N GLU A 162 -13.55 11.00 -16.71
CA GLU A 162 -12.26 11.55 -16.27
C GLU A 162 -11.29 10.44 -15.88
N LEU A 163 -11.75 9.46 -15.09
CA LEU A 163 -10.92 8.30 -14.72
C LEU A 163 -10.44 7.53 -15.96
N TRP A 164 -11.33 7.31 -16.94
CA TRP A 164 -10.95 6.63 -18.16
C TRP A 164 -9.99 7.43 -19.01
N ALA A 165 -10.19 8.75 -19.14
CA ALA A 165 -9.28 9.62 -19.87
C ALA A 165 -7.84 9.44 -19.36
N GLU A 166 -7.66 9.43 -18.04
CA GLU A 166 -6.36 9.22 -17.40
C GLU A 166 -5.83 7.78 -17.61
N MET A 167 -6.65 6.75 -17.32
CA MET A 167 -6.24 5.36 -17.51
C MET A 167 -5.83 5.07 -18.96
N SER A 168 -6.56 5.64 -19.93
CA SER A 168 -6.34 5.41 -21.36
C SER A 168 -5.00 5.95 -21.87
N LEU A 169 -4.30 6.81 -21.12
CA LEU A 169 -2.94 7.25 -21.45
C LEU A 169 -1.97 6.07 -21.53
N ALA A 170 -2.16 5.04 -20.68
CA ALA A 170 -1.37 3.81 -20.74
C ALA A 170 -1.65 2.96 -22.00
N LEU A 171 -2.71 3.28 -22.74
CA LEU A 171 -3.16 2.57 -23.94
C LEU A 171 -2.86 3.34 -25.24
N ALA A 172 -1.97 4.34 -25.22
CA ALA A 172 -1.72 5.21 -26.38
C ALA A 172 -1.37 4.48 -27.69
N ASN A 173 -0.76 3.29 -27.60
CA ASN A 173 -0.40 2.45 -28.77
C ASN A 173 -1.37 1.29 -29.03
N VAL A 174 -2.48 1.20 -28.29
CA VAL A 174 -3.48 0.15 -28.45
C VAL A 174 -4.49 0.58 -29.52
N PRO A 175 -4.84 -0.29 -30.49
CA PRO A 175 -5.83 0.03 -31.52
C PRO A 175 -7.14 0.57 -30.95
N GLU A 176 -7.71 1.58 -31.61
CA GLU A 176 -8.90 2.29 -31.12
C GLU A 176 -10.08 1.34 -30.84
N GLN A 177 -10.29 0.37 -31.70
CA GLN A 177 -11.36 -0.61 -31.55
C GLN A 177 -11.23 -1.44 -30.25
N ILE A 178 -10.01 -1.67 -29.77
CA ILE A 178 -9.76 -2.35 -28.49
C ILE A 178 -10.02 -1.40 -27.33
N ARG A 179 -9.57 -0.14 -27.43
CA ARG A 179 -9.84 0.90 -26.41
C ARG A 179 -11.34 1.11 -26.20
N ILE A 180 -12.12 1.18 -27.27
CA ILE A 180 -13.59 1.27 -27.20
C ILE A 180 -14.19 0.08 -26.45
N LYS A 181 -13.76 -1.15 -26.77
CA LYS A 181 -14.25 -2.37 -26.10
C LYS A 181 -13.88 -2.41 -24.61
N LEU A 182 -12.69 -1.94 -24.24
CA LEU A 182 -12.29 -1.80 -22.85
C LEU A 182 -13.16 -0.77 -22.13
N ARG A 183 -13.35 0.42 -22.71
CA ARG A 183 -14.23 1.46 -22.14
C ARG A 183 -15.64 0.94 -21.89
N GLN A 184 -16.22 0.23 -22.85
CA GLN A 184 -17.57 -0.35 -22.73
C GLN A 184 -17.71 -1.35 -21.58
N ARG A 185 -16.61 -1.99 -21.17
CA ARG A 185 -16.56 -2.96 -20.06
C ARG A 185 -16.12 -2.33 -18.74
N MET A 186 -15.75 -1.05 -18.73
CA MET A 186 -15.28 -0.39 -17.52
C MET A 186 -16.45 -0.30 -16.52
N PRO A 187 -16.31 -0.88 -15.32
CA PRO A 187 -17.32 -0.77 -14.27
C PRO A 187 -17.45 0.67 -13.79
N THR A 188 -18.63 1.04 -13.34
CA THR A 188 -18.84 2.32 -12.66
C THR A 188 -17.93 2.45 -11.44
N ALA A 189 -17.24 3.58 -11.32
CA ALA A 189 -16.32 3.81 -10.22
C ALA A 189 -17.05 4.17 -8.92
N ALA A 190 -18.12 4.95 -9.02
CA ALA A 190 -18.89 5.40 -7.87
C ALA A 190 -19.64 4.25 -7.15
N PRO A 191 -19.87 4.35 -5.83
CA PRO A 191 -19.40 5.42 -4.95
C PRO A 191 -17.87 5.35 -4.74
N TYR A 192 -17.19 6.49 -4.64
CA TYR A 192 -15.76 6.49 -4.30
C TYR A 192 -15.61 6.19 -2.80
N THR A 193 -14.93 5.10 -2.47
CA THR A 193 -14.79 4.61 -1.10
C THR A 193 -13.35 4.61 -0.65
N PHE A 194 -13.13 4.87 0.64
CA PHE A 194 -11.78 4.82 1.21
C PHE A 194 -11.19 3.42 1.05
N THR A 195 -10.00 3.35 0.48
CA THR A 195 -9.31 2.12 0.05
C THR A 195 -7.88 2.18 0.56
N HIS A 196 -7.34 1.06 1.03
CA HIS A 196 -6.00 0.94 1.55
C HIS A 196 -4.95 1.21 0.45
N GLY A 197 -5.14 0.58 -0.72
CA GLY A 197 -4.31 0.78 -1.90
C GLY A 197 -3.04 -0.10 -1.97
N ASP A 198 -2.53 -0.56 -0.83
CA ASP A 198 -1.41 -1.52 -0.75
C ASP A 198 -1.63 -2.65 0.28
N LEU A 199 -2.77 -3.34 0.18
CA LEU A 199 -3.12 -4.38 1.15
C LEU A 199 -2.38 -5.70 0.86
N THR A 200 -1.28 -5.92 1.58
CA THR A 200 -0.43 -7.11 1.46
C THR A 200 -0.24 -7.77 2.82
N SER A 201 0.13 -9.06 2.84
CA SER A 201 0.34 -9.80 4.10
C SER A 201 1.46 -9.23 4.99
N VAL A 202 2.39 -8.45 4.44
CA VAL A 202 3.42 -7.73 5.23
C VAL A 202 2.83 -6.54 6.01
N ASN A 203 1.69 -6.02 5.56
CA ASN A 203 1.00 -4.86 6.13
C ASN A 203 -0.09 -5.25 7.14
N ILE A 204 -0.32 -6.54 7.37
CA ILE A 204 -1.26 -7.04 8.39
C ILE A 204 -0.47 -7.54 9.59
N MET A 205 -0.70 -6.96 10.76
CA MET A 205 -0.11 -7.40 12.03
C MET A 205 -1.07 -8.32 12.76
N VAL A 206 -0.56 -9.42 13.28
CA VAL A 206 -1.36 -10.41 14.00
C VAL A 206 -0.71 -10.89 15.29
N GLU A 207 -1.54 -11.15 16.29
CA GLU A 207 -1.16 -11.72 17.58
C GLU A 207 -2.28 -12.63 18.08
N ASN A 208 -1.95 -13.83 18.55
CA ASN A 208 -2.93 -14.79 19.11
C ASN A 208 -4.14 -15.09 18.19
N GLY A 209 -3.94 -15.07 16.87
CA GLY A 209 -4.99 -15.33 15.88
C GLY A 209 -5.92 -14.15 15.59
N ASP A 210 -5.58 -12.96 16.09
CA ASP A 210 -6.32 -11.71 15.86
C ASP A 210 -5.49 -10.70 15.07
N VAL A 211 -6.17 -9.89 14.24
CA VAL A 211 -5.59 -8.70 13.62
C VAL A 211 -5.38 -7.63 14.68
N THR A 212 -4.11 -7.28 14.93
CA THR A 212 -3.71 -6.22 15.88
C THR A 212 -3.38 -4.90 15.22
N GLY A 213 -3.19 -4.88 13.89
CA GLY A 213 -2.99 -3.65 13.14
C GLY A 213 -2.94 -3.85 11.63
N ILE A 214 -3.28 -2.79 10.91
CA ILE A 214 -3.08 -2.64 9.47
C ILE A 214 -2.13 -1.46 9.28
N LEU A 215 -1.05 -1.69 8.53
CA LEU A 215 0.07 -0.77 8.35
C LEU A 215 0.08 -0.20 6.92
N ASP A 216 0.88 0.86 6.74
CA ASP A 216 1.23 1.42 5.43
C ASP A 216 0.07 2.07 4.65
N TRP A 217 -0.54 3.06 5.30
CA TRP A 217 -1.66 3.83 4.75
C TRP A 217 -1.24 4.95 3.80
N GLU A 218 -0.04 4.92 3.22
CA GLU A 218 0.45 6.06 2.42
C GLU A 218 -0.21 6.17 1.03
N SER A 219 -0.63 5.04 0.48
CA SER A 219 -1.28 4.94 -0.84
C SER A 219 -2.81 5.02 -0.73
N SER A 220 -3.34 5.30 0.46
CA SER A 220 -4.77 5.28 0.72
C SER A 220 -5.46 6.57 0.28
N GLY A 221 -6.73 6.41 -0.08
CA GLY A 221 -7.58 7.49 -0.56
C GLY A 221 -8.97 6.96 -0.94
N TYR A 222 -9.79 7.81 -1.54
CA TYR A 222 -11.06 7.45 -2.13
C TYR A 222 -10.84 6.96 -3.56
N PHE A 223 -11.09 5.67 -3.77
CA PHE A 223 -10.91 4.98 -5.04
C PHE A 223 -12.26 4.43 -5.53
N PRO A 224 -12.34 3.93 -6.78
CA PRO A 224 -13.49 3.17 -7.25
C PRO A 224 -13.86 2.07 -6.26
N VAL A 225 -15.16 1.85 -6.04
CA VAL A 225 -15.65 0.90 -5.01
C VAL A 225 -15.10 -0.52 -5.17
N TRP A 226 -14.73 -0.89 -6.40
CA TRP A 226 -14.19 -2.18 -6.78
C TRP A 226 -12.66 -2.30 -6.66
N TRP A 227 -11.95 -1.21 -6.33
CA TRP A 227 -10.49 -1.16 -6.42
C TRP A 227 -9.80 -2.06 -5.38
N GLU A 228 -10.21 -2.00 -4.11
CA GLU A 228 -9.64 -2.85 -3.05
C GLU A 228 -9.79 -4.34 -3.39
N PHE A 229 -10.95 -4.76 -3.91
CA PHE A 229 -11.17 -6.15 -4.35
C PHE A 229 -10.26 -6.52 -5.52
N THR A 230 -10.04 -5.59 -6.45
CA THR A 230 -9.16 -5.79 -7.60
C THR A 230 -7.71 -5.95 -7.17
N CYS A 231 -7.21 -5.08 -6.28
CA CYS A 231 -5.86 -5.15 -5.72
C CYS A 231 -5.66 -6.37 -4.81
N ALA A 232 -6.66 -6.72 -4.00
CA ALA A 232 -6.68 -7.97 -3.26
C ALA A 232 -6.66 -9.19 -4.19
N GLY A 233 -6.87 -9.03 -5.50
CA GLY A 233 -6.64 -10.09 -6.49
C GLY A 233 -5.20 -10.24 -6.98
N ILE A 234 -4.28 -9.36 -6.59
CA ILE A 234 -2.88 -9.35 -7.06
C ILE A 234 -2.00 -9.86 -5.91
N GLY A 235 -1.57 -11.11 -5.96
CA GLY A 235 -0.68 -11.68 -4.94
C GLY A 235 0.80 -11.36 -5.20
N LEU A 236 1.51 -10.84 -4.20
CA LEU A 236 2.97 -10.64 -4.24
C LEU A 236 3.72 -11.90 -3.78
N GLY A 237 3.42 -13.02 -4.42
CA GLY A 237 3.93 -14.35 -4.06
C GLY A 237 2.81 -15.33 -3.70
N GLN A 238 3.18 -16.60 -3.51
CA GLN A 238 2.22 -17.69 -3.28
C GLN A 238 1.44 -17.49 -1.98
N GLU A 239 2.12 -17.12 -0.89
CA GLU A 239 1.50 -16.96 0.42
C GLU A 239 0.56 -15.75 0.49
N ASP A 240 0.97 -14.61 -0.07
CA ASP A 240 0.11 -13.42 -0.18
C ASP A 240 -1.12 -13.69 -1.05
N LYS A 241 -0.96 -14.48 -2.12
CA LYS A 241 -2.08 -14.94 -2.94
C LYS A 241 -3.05 -15.82 -2.15
N GLU A 242 -2.55 -16.81 -1.41
CA GLU A 242 -3.41 -17.68 -0.59
C GLU A 242 -4.19 -16.90 0.46
N TRP A 243 -3.52 -15.94 1.11
CA TRP A 243 -4.13 -15.02 2.06
C TRP A 243 -5.27 -14.24 1.41
N LYS A 244 -4.99 -13.61 0.28
CA LYS A 244 -5.96 -12.85 -0.50
C LYS A 244 -7.14 -13.69 -0.98
N ASP A 245 -6.88 -14.93 -1.42
CA ASP A 245 -7.94 -15.87 -1.83
C ASP A 245 -8.88 -16.20 -0.65
N GLN A 246 -8.41 -16.18 0.61
CA GLN A 246 -9.30 -16.27 1.78
C GLN A 246 -10.06 -14.97 2.02
N LEU A 247 -9.38 -13.82 1.96
CA LEU A 247 -9.98 -12.49 2.18
C LEU A 247 -11.15 -12.23 1.23
N LEU A 248 -10.98 -12.54 -0.06
CA LEU A 248 -11.97 -12.28 -1.12
C LEU A 248 -13.31 -12.99 -0.87
N LYS A 249 -13.33 -14.08 -0.09
CA LYS A 249 -14.58 -14.80 0.28
C LYS A 249 -15.53 -13.96 1.13
N TYR A 250 -15.01 -12.94 1.81
CA TYR A 250 -15.77 -12.08 2.73
C TYR A 250 -16.01 -10.67 2.17
N LEU A 251 -15.49 -10.37 0.98
CA LEU A 251 -15.70 -9.07 0.33
C LEU A 251 -16.84 -9.16 -0.69
N PRO A 252 -17.61 -8.08 -0.90
CA PRO A 252 -18.54 -7.98 -2.02
C PRO A 252 -17.83 -8.22 -3.34
N ASP A 253 -18.46 -9.03 -4.19
CA ASP A 253 -17.90 -9.54 -5.43
C ASP A 253 -17.77 -8.43 -6.48
N TYR A 254 -16.52 -8.20 -6.91
CA TYR A 254 -16.18 -7.32 -8.02
C TYR A 254 -15.32 -8.06 -9.06
N THR A 255 -15.58 -9.35 -9.27
CA THR A 255 -14.83 -10.20 -10.21
C THR A 255 -14.82 -9.61 -11.63
N GLU A 256 -15.93 -9.07 -12.11
CA GLU A 256 -15.98 -8.43 -13.44
C GLU A 256 -15.10 -7.18 -13.52
N ALA A 257 -15.05 -6.37 -12.46
CA ALA A 257 -14.16 -5.22 -12.40
C ALA A 257 -12.68 -5.64 -12.41
N ARG A 258 -12.35 -6.70 -11.67
CA ARG A 258 -11.01 -7.29 -11.66
C ARG A 258 -10.64 -7.82 -13.05
N ASN A 259 -11.56 -8.53 -13.72
CA ASN A 259 -11.35 -9.05 -15.08
C ASN A 259 -11.13 -7.90 -16.09
N PHE A 260 -11.92 -6.83 -16.00
CA PHE A 260 -11.69 -5.61 -16.77
C PHE A 260 -10.29 -5.05 -16.54
N TRP A 261 -9.88 -4.87 -15.28
CA TRP A 261 -8.57 -4.31 -14.96
C TRP A 261 -7.40 -5.20 -15.43
N LEU A 262 -7.53 -6.53 -15.32
CA LEU A 262 -6.52 -7.47 -15.83
C LEU A 262 -6.36 -7.37 -17.35
N ASP A 263 -7.47 -7.24 -18.10
CA ASP A 263 -7.43 -7.05 -19.55
C ASP A 263 -6.85 -5.68 -19.93
N PHE A 264 -7.20 -4.63 -19.19
CA PHE A 264 -6.60 -3.31 -19.32
C PHE A 264 -5.08 -3.37 -19.11
N LEU A 265 -4.63 -3.99 -18.02
CA LEU A 265 -3.21 -4.12 -17.69
C LEU A 265 -2.45 -4.92 -18.75
N ARG A 266 -3.03 -6.01 -19.25
CA ARG A 266 -2.44 -6.79 -20.36
C ARG A 266 -2.24 -5.92 -21.59
N CYS A 267 -3.22 -5.10 -21.96
CA CYS A 267 -3.11 -4.19 -23.10
C CYS A 267 -2.04 -3.12 -22.87
N ALA A 268 -1.98 -2.53 -21.68
CA ALA A 268 -0.97 -1.53 -21.31
C ALA A 268 0.46 -2.13 -21.32
N ASN A 269 0.62 -3.39 -20.92
CA ASN A 269 1.90 -4.08 -20.83
C ASN A 269 2.43 -4.68 -22.15
N ILE A 270 1.68 -4.64 -23.26
CA ILE A 270 2.18 -5.09 -24.59
C ILE A 270 3.52 -4.42 -24.95
N ARG A 271 3.83 -3.24 -24.36
CA ARG A 271 5.12 -2.56 -24.51
C ARG A 271 6.30 -3.20 -23.77
N ARG A 272 6.12 -3.87 -22.62
CA ARG A 272 7.24 -4.39 -21.83
C ARG A 272 7.93 -5.57 -22.52
N SER A 273 7.18 -6.46 -23.18
CA SER A 273 7.76 -7.59 -23.92
C SER A 273 8.38 -7.23 -25.28
N MET A 274 7.95 -6.14 -25.92
CA MET A 274 8.46 -5.72 -27.24
C MET A 274 9.69 -4.81 -27.17
N LYS A 275 10.15 -4.44 -25.96
CA LYS A 275 11.40 -3.68 -25.76
C LYS A 275 12.56 -4.53 -25.26
N GLU A 276 12.33 -5.83 -25.03
CA GLU A 276 13.34 -6.80 -24.57
C GLU A 276 13.67 -7.86 -25.64
N VAL A 277 13.31 -7.61 -26.91
CA VAL A 277 13.71 -8.43 -28.07
C VAL A 277 14.52 -7.58 -29.04
#